data_AF-A0A9P6APP8-F1
#
_entry.id   AF-A0A9P6APP8-F1
#
_cell.length_a   1.000
_cell.length_b   1.000
_cell.length_c   1.000
_cell.angle_alpha   90.00
_cell.angle_beta   90.00
_cell.angle_gamma   90.00
#
_symmetry.space_group_name_H-M   'P 1'
#
loop_
_entity.id
_entity.type
_entity.pdbx_description
1 polymer ?
#
loop_
_entity_poly.entity_id
_entity_poly.type
_entity_poly.pdbx_seq_one_letter_code
_entity_poly.pdbx_strand_id
1 'polypeptide(L)'
;MEDENIELPDIASEYSNSDEEDAPRYEVAEWADPKKVEEQLDAQGDINPDDIFGPIGTLDMAKVFNAKSSKFRSRTSSANWNGGDALTPAEELEYNRKMGFK
;
A
#
# COMPACT_ATOMS: atom_id res chain seq x y z
N MET A 1 2.62 -10.00 30.69
CA MET A 1 2.34 -9.57 29.32
C MET A 1 0.85 -9.34 29.31
N GLU A 2 0.45 -8.08 29.44
CA GLU A 2 -0.95 -7.69 29.41
C GLU A 2 -1.24 -7.42 27.95
N ASP A 3 -1.98 -8.33 27.31
CA ASP A 3 -2.58 -8.06 26.01
C ASP A 3 -3.59 -6.92 26.23
N GLU A 4 -3.18 -5.70 25.90
CA GLU A 4 -4.11 -4.57 25.83
C GLU A 4 -5.14 -4.92 24.75
N ASN A 5 -6.30 -5.42 25.17
CA ASN A 5 -7.44 -5.69 24.33
C ASN A 5 -7.92 -4.36 23.74
N ILE A 6 -7.40 -4.03 22.56
CA ILE A 6 -7.76 -2.82 21.82
C ILE A 6 -9.13 -3.10 21.19
N GLU A 7 -10.21 -2.79 21.92
CA GLU A 7 -11.56 -2.80 21.37
C GLU A 7 -11.64 -1.66 20.34
N LEU A 8 -11.38 -2.01 19.08
CA LEU A 8 -11.64 -1.12 17.97
C LEU A 8 -13.15 -0.91 17.88
N PRO A 9 -13.62 0.35 17.71
CA PRO A 9 -15.02 0.60 17.46
C PRO A 9 -15.45 -0.16 16.20
N ASP A 10 -16.70 -0.62 16.18
CA ASP A 10 -17.31 -1.15 14.97
C ASP A 10 -17.12 -0.14 13.83
N ILE A 11 -16.72 -0.65 12.66
CA ILE A 11 -16.56 0.17 11.46
C ILE A 11 -17.88 0.91 11.25
N ALA A 12 -17.82 2.23 11.20
CA ALA A 12 -18.96 3.09 10.90
C ALA A 12 -19.46 2.79 9.47
N SER A 13 -20.28 1.75 9.33
CA SER A 13 -20.93 1.34 8.07
C SER A 13 -21.98 2.35 7.60
N GLU A 14 -22.30 3.34 8.43
CA GLU A 14 -23.10 4.52 8.08
C GLU A 14 -22.45 5.40 6.98
N TYR A 15 -21.15 5.24 6.71
CA TYR A 15 -20.48 5.82 5.54
C TYR A 15 -20.61 4.97 4.27
N SER A 16 -21.45 3.92 4.25
CA SER A 16 -22.09 3.48 3.01
C SER A 16 -23.10 4.55 2.60
N ASN A 17 -22.57 5.73 2.28
CA ASN A 17 -23.33 6.91 1.98
C ASN A 17 -24.10 6.61 0.70
N SER A 18 -25.40 6.42 0.82
CA SER A 18 -26.35 6.22 -0.29
C SER A 18 -26.34 7.39 -1.29
N ASP A 19 -25.54 8.43 -1.04
CA ASP A 19 -25.27 9.58 -1.90
C ASP A 19 -24.23 9.27 -3.00
N GLU A 20 -23.50 8.14 -2.93
CA GLU A 20 -22.68 7.66 -4.06
C GLU A 20 -23.53 7.20 -5.26
N GLU A 21 -24.84 6.99 -5.09
CA GLU A 21 -25.76 6.71 -6.20
C GLU A 21 -25.89 7.89 -7.17
N ASP A 22 -25.59 9.12 -6.74
CA ASP A 22 -25.68 10.36 -7.55
C ASP A 22 -24.30 10.95 -7.93
N ALA A 23 -23.21 10.27 -7.56
CA ALA A 23 -21.90 10.58 -8.13
C ALA A 23 -21.95 10.31 -9.64
N PRO A 24 -21.43 11.19 -10.50
CA PRO A 24 -21.37 10.91 -11.92
C PRO A 24 -20.58 9.62 -12.10
N ARG A 25 -21.26 8.55 -12.53
CA ARG A 25 -20.61 7.31 -12.92
C ARG A 25 -19.72 7.67 -14.10
N TYR A 26 -18.45 7.89 -13.82
CA TYR A 26 -17.46 8.13 -14.86
C TYR A 26 -17.51 6.94 -15.82
N GLU A 27 -17.56 7.23 -17.12
CA GLU A 27 -17.40 6.19 -18.12
C GLU A 27 -16.06 5.49 -17.83
N VAL A 28 -16.13 4.18 -17.60
CA VAL A 28 -14.93 3.39 -17.33
C VAL A 28 -14.05 3.49 -18.56
N ALA A 29 -12.84 4.03 -18.37
CA ALA A 29 -11.89 4.15 -19.45
C ALA A 29 -11.59 2.76 -20.03
N GLU A 30 -11.29 2.67 -21.32
CA GLU A 30 -11.12 1.38 -21.99
C GLU A 30 -10.07 0.48 -21.33
N TRP A 31 -8.99 1.04 -20.80
CA TRP A 31 -7.93 0.27 -20.12
C TRP A 31 -8.39 -0.31 -18.77
N ALA A 32 -9.48 0.21 -18.19
CA ALA A 32 -10.08 -0.25 -16.95
C ALA A 32 -11.29 -1.20 -17.17
N ASP A 33 -11.56 -1.59 -18.43
CA ASP A 33 -12.54 -2.65 -18.74
C ASP A 33 -11.99 -4.02 -18.26
N PRO A 34 -12.77 -4.83 -17.52
CA PRO A 34 -12.31 -6.12 -16.98
C PRO A 34 -11.60 -7.02 -17.98
N LYS A 35 -12.06 -7.06 -19.25
CA LYS A 35 -11.44 -7.91 -20.28
C LYS A 35 -10.07 -7.41 -20.70
N LYS A 36 -9.91 -6.08 -20.79
CA LYS A 36 -8.65 -5.44 -21.17
C LYS A 36 -7.66 -5.44 -20.01
N VAL A 37 -8.15 -5.35 -18.78
CA VAL A 37 -7.32 -5.44 -17.56
C VAL A 37 -6.63 -6.80 -17.47
N GLU A 38 -7.31 -7.90 -17.77
CA GLU A 38 -6.71 -9.25 -17.75
C GLU A 38 -5.51 -9.34 -18.71
N GLU A 39 -5.70 -8.91 -19.96
CA GLU A 39 -4.62 -8.88 -20.96
C GLU A 39 -3.44 -7.98 -20.54
N GLN A 40 -3.72 -6.85 -19.89
CA GLN A 40 -2.69 -5.94 -19.41
C GLN A 40 -1.94 -6.47 -18.19
N LEU A 41 -2.61 -7.16 -17.28
CA LEU A 41 -1.99 -7.76 -16.10
C LEU A 41 -1.03 -8.89 -16.51
N ASP A 42 -1.41 -9.72 -17.48
CA ASP A 42 -0.54 -10.75 -18.04
C ASP A 42 0.72 -10.12 -18.65
N ALA A 43 0.56 -9.02 -19.39
CA ALA A 43 1.70 -8.30 -19.99
C ALA A 43 2.61 -7.62 -18.94
N GLN A 44 2.06 -7.22 -17.79
CA GLN A 44 2.80 -6.56 -16.71
C GLN A 44 3.51 -7.54 -15.76
N GLY A 45 3.10 -8.82 -15.74
CA GLY A 45 3.57 -9.80 -14.74
C GLY A 45 5.08 -10.04 -14.72
N ASP A 46 5.74 -9.95 -15.87
CA ASP A 46 7.19 -10.17 -16.01
C ASP A 46 8.03 -8.89 -15.88
N ILE A 47 7.39 -7.74 -15.62
CA ILE A 47 8.06 -6.46 -15.52
C ILE A 47 8.51 -6.24 -14.07
N ASN A 48 9.81 -6.04 -13.87
CA ASN A 48 10.36 -5.74 -12.55
C ASN A 48 9.92 -4.33 -12.10
N PRO A 49 9.14 -4.21 -11.01
CA PRO A 49 8.71 -2.90 -10.50
C PRO A 49 9.87 -2.04 -9.99
N ASP A 50 10.95 -2.66 -9.51
CA ASP A 50 12.11 -1.93 -8.99
C ASP A 50 12.85 -1.16 -10.09
N ASP A 51 12.81 -1.64 -11.34
CA ASP A 51 13.39 -0.93 -12.49
C ASP A 51 12.58 0.31 -12.88
N ILE A 52 11.29 0.35 -12.53
CA ILE A 52 10.38 1.45 -12.89
C ILE A 52 10.30 2.48 -11.75
N PHE A 53 10.06 2.01 -10.52
CA PHE A 53 9.77 2.85 -9.38
C PHE A 53 10.97 3.03 -8.45
N GLY A 54 11.93 2.12 -8.50
CA GLY A 54 13.06 2.08 -7.57
C GLY A 54 12.65 1.70 -6.14
N PRO A 55 13.61 1.75 -5.20
CA PRO A 55 13.35 1.39 -3.81
C PRO A 55 12.38 2.37 -3.16
N ILE A 56 11.40 1.84 -2.44
CA ILE A 56 10.43 2.65 -1.68
C ILE A 56 11.14 3.36 -0.53
N GLY A 57 11.22 4.69 -0.62
CA GLY A 57 11.84 5.53 0.40
C GLY A 57 11.01 5.64 1.68
N THR A 58 11.63 6.20 2.73
CA THR A 58 10.93 6.50 3.97
C THR A 58 9.94 7.65 3.79
N LEU A 59 8.74 7.50 4.35
CA LEU A 59 7.71 8.55 4.32
C LEU A 59 8.06 9.68 5.30
N ASP A 60 8.28 10.88 4.77
CA ASP A 60 8.48 12.08 5.57
C ASP A 60 7.16 12.85 5.75
N MET A 61 6.51 12.61 6.89
CA MET A 61 5.23 13.24 7.23
C MET A 61 5.32 14.77 7.31
N ALA A 62 6.48 15.33 7.68
CA ALA A 62 6.64 16.78 7.76
C ALA A 62 6.61 17.41 6.37
N LYS A 63 7.20 16.73 5.36
CA LYS A 63 7.14 17.16 3.96
C LYS A 63 5.75 17.00 3.35
N VAL A 64 5.07 15.89 3.62
CA VAL A 64 3.74 15.63 3.02
C VAL A 64 2.70 16.65 3.49
N PHE A 65 2.70 16.96 4.79
CA PHE A 65 1.67 17.82 5.38
C PHE A 65 2.10 19.27 5.57
N ASN A 66 3.35 19.63 5.23
CA ASN A 66 3.95 20.95 5.51
C ASN A 66 3.70 21.42 6.97
N ALA A 67 3.65 20.46 7.90
CA ALA A 67 3.22 20.68 9.27
C ALA A 67 4.39 20.58 10.25
N LYS A 68 4.33 21.36 11.35
CA LYS A 68 5.32 21.29 12.42
C LYS A 68 5.28 19.91 13.09
N SER A 69 6.46 19.31 13.28
CA SER A 69 6.64 17.92 13.74
C SER A 69 5.96 17.58 15.07
N SER A 70 5.64 18.57 15.92
CA SER A 70 5.05 18.34 17.24
C SER A 70 3.63 17.77 17.22
N LYS A 71 2.96 17.75 16.06
CA LYS A 71 1.64 17.12 15.87
C LYS A 71 1.72 15.65 15.47
N PHE A 72 2.89 15.18 15.04
CA PHE A 72 3.09 13.76 14.77
C PHE A 72 3.48 13.08 16.07
N ARG A 73 2.68 12.09 16.49
CA ARG A 73 3.02 11.27 17.65
C ARG A 73 4.36 10.58 17.39
N SER A 74 5.22 10.55 18.40
CA SER A 74 6.44 9.75 18.39
C SER A 74 6.09 8.30 18.06
N ARG A 75 6.81 7.74 17.09
CA ARG A 75 6.62 6.36 16.58
C ARG A 75 6.62 5.36 17.75
N THR A 76 5.57 4.55 17.85
CA THR A 76 5.47 3.42 18.78
C THR A 76 6.05 2.14 18.13
N SER A 77 6.02 1.00 18.85
CA SER A 77 6.60 -0.28 18.43
C SER A 77 6.16 -0.76 17.04
N SER A 78 4.94 -0.40 16.58
CA SER A 78 4.42 -0.77 15.25
C SER A 78 5.21 -0.19 14.07
N ALA A 79 6.03 0.82 14.31
CA ALA A 79 6.87 1.43 13.29
C ALA A 79 8.35 1.04 13.43
N ASN A 80 8.69 0.09 14.30
CA ASN A 80 10.05 -0.42 14.47
C ASN A 80 10.21 -1.80 13.82
N TRP A 81 10.54 -1.82 12.54
CA TRP A 81 10.85 -3.03 11.78
C TRP A 81 12.32 -3.45 11.89
N ASN A 82 13.12 -2.84 12.78
CA ASN A 82 14.53 -3.21 12.97
C ASN A 82 14.75 -4.60 13.61
N GLY A 83 13.68 -5.39 13.79
CA GLY A 83 13.72 -6.78 14.26
C GLY A 83 13.80 -7.79 13.10
N GLY A 84 13.38 -9.04 13.35
CA GLY A 84 13.39 -10.11 12.36
C GLY A 84 12.34 -9.96 11.24
N ASP A 85 11.49 -8.95 11.30
CA ASP A 85 10.42 -8.70 10.33
C ASP A 85 10.85 -7.77 9.17
N ALA A 86 12.12 -7.33 9.14
CA ALA A 86 12.66 -6.59 8.00
C ALA A 86 12.89 -7.54 6.82
N LEU A 87 12.56 -7.08 5.61
CA LEU A 87 12.90 -7.79 4.38
C LEU A 87 14.41 -8.01 4.30
N THR A 88 14.82 -9.27 4.21
CA THR A 88 16.23 -9.65 4.14
C THR A 88 16.70 -9.72 2.69
N PRO A 89 18.02 -9.54 2.44
CA PRO A 89 18.57 -9.70 1.09
C PRO A 89 18.35 -11.10 0.50
N ALA A 90 18.21 -12.11 1.35
CA ALA A 90 17.94 -13.49 0.90
C ALA A 90 16.51 -13.63 0.36
N GLU A 91 15.53 -13.03 1.03
CA GLU A 91 14.13 -13.02 0.60
C GLU A 91 13.94 -12.23 -0.69
N GLU A 92 14.61 -11.10 -0.83
CA GLU A 92 14.61 -10.29 -2.06
C GLU A 92 15.17 -11.09 -3.24
N LEU A 93 16.30 -11.78 -3.05
CA LEU A 93 16.90 -12.62 -4.09
C LEU A 93 16.03 -13.83 -4.46
N GLU A 94 15.38 -14.46 -3.47
CA GLU A 94 14.44 -15.56 -3.72
C GLU A 94 13.21 -15.07 -4.49
N TYR A 95 12.67 -13.90 -4.12
CA TYR A 95 11.57 -13.25 -4.82
C TYR A 95 11.93 -12.94 -6.27
N ASN A 96 13.06 -12.28 -6.53
CA ASN A 96 13.51 -11.96 -7.88
C ASN A 96 13.71 -13.23 -8.73
N ARG A 97 14.27 -14.30 -8.14
CA ARG A 97 14.39 -15.60 -8.82
C ARG A 97 13.02 -16.21 -9.15
N LYS A 98 12.04 -16.13 -8.24
CA LYS A 98 10.69 -16.67 -8.45
C LYS A 98 9.95 -15.90 -9.55
N MET A 99 10.13 -14.58 -9.60
CA MET A 99 9.50 -13.70 -10.58
C MET A 99 10.25 -13.65 -11.92
N GLY A 100 11.47 -14.21 -12.00
CA GLY A 100 12.28 -14.17 -13.22
C GLY A 100 12.91 -12.81 -13.51
N PHE A 101 12.93 -11.92 -12.51
CA PHE A 101 13.59 -10.61 -12.60
C PHE A 101 15.12 -10.81 -12.65
N LYS A 102 15.81 -10.02 -13.46
CA LYS A 102 17.25 -10.14 -13.75
C LYS A 102 18.09 -9.09 -13.06
#